data_AF-A0A7S2MZC7-F1
#
_entry.id   AF-A0A7S2MZC7-F1
#
_cell.length_a   1.000
_cell.length_b   1.000
_cell.length_c   1.000
_cell.angle_alpha   90.00
_cell.angle_beta   90.00
_cell.angle_gamma   90.00
#
_symmetry.space_group_name_H-M   'P 1'
#
loop_
_entity.id
_entity.type
_entity.pdbx_description
1 polymer ?
#
loop_
_entity_poly.entity_id
_entity_poly.type
_entity_poly.pdbx_seq_one_letter_code
_entity_poly.pdbx_strand_id
1 'polypeptide(L)'
;RTASTAGNGLNSHFDLTVHCLAAEPMETVLRVSVQDDVKGGAKDAEHHHERDIAYEALVLDALRPGYRCLPLRSNRLGTRIDMCCIVLHVSISEVPLSLQVARGGSSRSDLAA
;
A
#
# COMPACT_ATOMS: atom_id res chain seq x y z
N ARG A 1 5.23 5.83 -2.44
CA ARG A 1 6.61 5.36 -2.17
C ARG A 1 7.24 6.33 -1.19
N THR A 2 7.95 5.84 -0.17
CA THR A 2 8.64 6.68 0.84
C THR A 2 10.04 7.07 0.36
N ALA A 3 10.70 7.97 1.09
CA ALA A 3 12.15 8.15 0.97
C ALA A 3 12.90 6.92 1.49
N SER A 4 14.12 6.68 1.02
CA SER A 4 14.98 5.57 1.49
C SER A 4 15.69 5.93 2.79
N THR A 5 15.88 4.95 3.68
CA THR A 5 16.66 5.09 4.91
C THR A 5 17.95 4.28 4.82
N ALA A 6 19.11 4.95 4.80
CA ALA A 6 20.40 4.27 4.75
C ALA A 6 20.77 3.69 6.13
N GLY A 7 21.15 2.41 6.17
CA GLY A 7 21.68 1.77 7.37
C GLY A 7 20.68 1.58 8.52
N ASN A 8 19.37 1.74 8.26
CA ASN A 8 18.32 1.46 9.23
C ASN A 8 17.31 0.49 8.62
N GLY A 9 17.29 -0.75 9.14
CA GLY A 9 16.29 -1.77 8.80
C GLY A 9 15.51 -2.26 10.02
N LEU A 10 15.77 -1.70 11.21
CA LEU A 10 15.17 -2.17 12.47
C LEU A 10 13.95 -1.34 12.87
N ASN A 11 14.00 -0.02 12.68
CA ASN A 11 12.97 0.90 13.16
C ASN A 11 12.84 2.18 12.30
N SER A 12 12.96 2.03 10.98
CA SER A 12 12.82 3.14 10.04
C SER A 12 11.47 3.86 10.18
N HIS A 13 11.51 5.18 10.10
CA HIS A 13 10.35 6.06 10.25
C HIS A 13 10.22 6.97 9.04
N PHE A 14 9.01 7.13 8.51
CA PHE A 14 8.79 7.79 7.22
C PHE A 14 7.78 8.94 7.24
N ASP A 15 7.00 9.11 8.32
CA ASP A 15 6.02 10.21 8.49
C ASP A 15 5.23 10.58 7.23
N LEU A 16 4.75 9.56 6.51
CA LEU A 16 4.08 9.74 5.23
C LEU A 16 2.61 9.36 5.32
N THR A 17 1.75 10.27 4.86
CA THR A 17 0.32 9.99 4.63
C THR A 17 0.11 9.64 3.16
N VAL A 18 -0.60 8.54 2.92
CA VAL A 18 -1.02 8.11 1.58
C VAL A 18 -2.54 8.08 1.54
N HIS A 19 -3.12 8.70 0.50
CA HIS A 19 -4.55 8.65 0.25
C HIS A 19 -4.86 7.61 -0.82
N CYS A 20 -5.78 6.70 -0.51
CA CYS A 20 -6.26 5.68 -1.43
C CYS A 20 -7.75 5.91 -1.70
N LEU A 21 -8.13 5.99 -2.97
CA LEU A 21 -9.50 6.06 -3.42
C LEU A 21 -9.84 4.75 -4.13
N ALA A 22 -10.89 4.07 -3.70
CA ALA A 22 -11.35 2.83 -4.31
C ALA A 22 -12.86 2.87 -4.51
N ALA A 23 -13.33 2.60 -5.73
CA ALA A 23 -14.75 2.49 -6.03
C ALA A 23 -15.35 1.18 -5.50
N GLU A 24 -14.55 0.11 -5.47
CA GLU A 24 -14.94 -1.23 -4.99
C GLU A 24 -13.93 -1.70 -3.93
N PRO A 25 -14.03 -1.23 -2.66
CA PRO A 25 -13.05 -1.53 -1.60
C PRO A 25 -12.92 -3.03 -1.27
N MET A 26 -13.98 -3.81 -1.49
CA MET A 26 -14.00 -5.26 -1.27
C MET A 26 -13.22 -6.04 -2.34
N GLU A 27 -13.03 -5.43 -3.53
CA GLU A 27 -12.30 -6.03 -4.65
C GLU A 27 -10.92 -5.38 -4.86
N THR A 28 -10.61 -4.35 -4.07
CA THR A 28 -9.34 -3.63 -4.13
C THR A 28 -8.35 -4.19 -3.13
N VAL A 29 -7.16 -4.57 -3.59
CA VAL A 29 -6.07 -5.04 -2.71
C VAL A 29 -5.05 -3.93 -2.50
N LEU A 30 -4.80 -3.58 -1.23
CA LEU A 30 -3.66 -2.77 -0.83
C LEU A 30 -2.45 -3.69 -0.63
N ARG A 31 -1.42 -3.51 -1.46
CA ARG A 31 -0.12 -4.15 -1.28
C ARG A 31 0.89 -3.12 -0.78
N VAL A 32 1.52 -3.42 0.35
CA VAL A 32 2.62 -2.65 0.91
C VAL A 32 3.89 -3.49 0.83
N SER A 33 4.92 -3.00 0.15
CA SER A 33 6.22 -3.68 0.05
C SER A 33 7.34 -2.85 0.65
N VAL A 34 8.33 -3.53 1.19
CA VAL A 34 9.61 -2.97 1.62
C VAL A 34 10.65 -3.34 0.59
N GLN A 35 11.40 -2.34 0.13
CA GLN A 35 12.44 -2.48 -0.87
C GLN A 35 13.79 -2.14 -0.26
N ASP A 36 14.80 -2.93 -0.61
CA ASP A 36 16.20 -2.61 -0.34
C ASP A 36 16.83 -2.01 -1.59
N ASP A 37 17.44 -0.84 -1.44
CA ASP A 37 18.21 -0.17 -2.49
C ASP A 37 19.64 -0.68 -2.42
N VAL A 38 19.87 -1.83 -3.05
CA VAL A 38 21.19 -2.44 -3.11
C VAL A 38 22.02 -1.63 -4.09
N LYS A 39 22.91 -0.78 -3.56
CA LYS A 39 24.01 -0.25 -4.36
C LYS A 39 24.81 -1.46 -4.87
N GLY A 40 24.79 -1.70 -6.18
CA GLY A 40 25.66 -2.71 -6.80
C GLY A 40 27.08 -2.54 -6.26
N GLY A 41 27.75 -3.66 -5.95
CA GLY A 41 29.17 -3.61 -5.61
C GLY A 41 29.93 -2.85 -6.71
N ALA A 42 31.12 -2.33 -6.42
CA ALA A 42 31.87 -1.40 -7.28
C ALA A 42 32.13 -1.83 -8.76
N LYS A 43 31.67 -3.01 -9.18
CA LYS A 43 31.70 -3.51 -10.56
C LYS A 43 30.34 -3.43 -11.30
N ASP A 44 29.23 -3.22 -10.60
CA ASP A 44 27.86 -3.22 -11.15
C ASP A 44 27.13 -1.88 -10.89
N ALA A 45 27.90 -0.79 -10.71
CA ALA A 45 27.39 0.54 -10.34
C ALA A 45 26.46 1.20 -11.39
N GLU A 46 26.26 0.57 -12.55
CA GLU A 46 25.34 1.04 -13.59
C GLU A 46 23.91 0.51 -13.44
N HIS A 47 23.66 -0.47 -12.58
CA HIS A 47 22.31 -1.02 -12.37
C HIS A 47 21.91 -0.95 -10.90
N HIS A 48 21.26 0.15 -10.52
CA HIS A 48 20.46 0.19 -9.28
C HIS A 48 19.31 -0.80 -9.42
N HIS A 49 19.40 -1.93 -8.71
CA HIS A 49 18.32 -2.91 -8.64
C HIS A 49 17.63 -2.81 -7.28
N GLU A 50 16.44 -2.21 -7.28
CA GLU A 50 15.53 -2.25 -6.14
C GLU A 50 15.07 -3.68 -5.92
N ARG A 51 15.27 -4.20 -4.70
CA ARG A 51 14.87 -5.57 -4.34
C ARG A 51 13.73 -5.55 -3.33
N ASP A 52 12.56 -6.07 -3.72
CA ASP A 52 11.48 -6.35 -2.77
C ASP A 52 11.93 -7.40 -1.74
N ILE A 53 12.03 -7.02 -0.47
CA ILE A 53 12.48 -7.89 0.62
C ILE A 53 11.33 -8.48 1.42
N ALA A 54 10.25 -7.72 1.60
CA ALA A 54 9.09 -8.13 2.36
C ALA A 54 7.83 -7.41 1.87
N TYR A 55 6.65 -7.99 2.12
CA TYR A 55 5.40 -7.39 1.73
C TYR A 55 4.25 -7.78 2.65
N GLU A 56 3.15 -7.03 2.60
CA GLU A 56 1.84 -7.49 3.03
C GLU A 56 0.81 -7.10 1.97
N ALA A 57 -0.21 -7.93 1.77
CA ALA A 57 -1.28 -7.68 0.82
C ALA A 57 -2.63 -8.00 1.49
N LEU A 58 -3.54 -7.05 1.47
CA LEU A 58 -4.85 -7.16 2.11
C LEU A 58 -5.94 -6.46 1.30
N VAL A 59 -7.17 -6.94 1.41
CA VAL A 59 -8.34 -6.27 0.84
C VAL A 59 -8.54 -4.95 1.58
N LEU A 60 -8.77 -3.85 0.84
CA LEU A 60 -8.85 -2.51 1.40
C LEU A 60 -9.94 -2.41 2.48
N ASP A 61 -11.08 -3.06 2.25
CA ASP A 61 -12.20 -3.12 3.20
C ASP A 61 -11.89 -3.89 4.50
N ALA A 62 -10.83 -4.71 4.52
CA ALA A 62 -10.38 -5.39 5.74
C ALA A 62 -9.60 -4.46 6.69
N LEU A 63 -9.24 -3.25 6.26
CA LEU A 63 -8.56 -2.27 7.10
C LEU A 63 -9.48 -1.77 8.22
N ARG A 64 -8.94 -1.73 9.44
CA ARG A 64 -9.64 -1.18 10.60
C ARG A 64 -9.08 0.21 10.94
N PRO A 65 -9.93 1.24 11.15
CA PRO A 65 -9.49 2.59 11.52
C PRO A 65 -8.58 2.61 12.76
N GLY A 66 -7.72 3.63 12.87
CA GLY A 66 -6.79 3.87 13.97
C GLY A 66 -5.39 3.29 13.76
N TYR A 67 -4.59 3.23 14.82
CA TYR A 67 -3.24 2.67 14.77
C TYR A 67 -3.28 1.14 14.64
N ARG A 68 -2.55 0.61 13.65
CA ARG A 68 -2.47 -0.81 13.31
C ARG A 68 -1.05 -1.22 12.97
N CYS A 69 -0.78 -2.50 13.16
CA CYS A 69 0.45 -3.14 12.69
C CYS A 69 0.11 -4.08 11.53
N LEU A 70 0.77 -3.90 10.40
CA LEU A 70 0.72 -4.83 9.27
C LEU A 70 1.92 -5.79 9.39
N PRO A 71 1.72 -7.05 9.82
CA PRO A 71 2.80 -8.02 9.83
C PRO A 71 3.25 -8.30 8.40
N LEU A 72 4.55 -8.30 8.16
CA LEU A 72 5.12 -8.51 6.83
C LEU A 72 5.40 -9.99 6.58
N ARG A 73 5.44 -10.34 5.31
CA ARG A 73 5.72 -11.66 4.76
C ARG A 73 6.99 -11.63 3.94
N SER A 74 7.70 -12.76 3.92
CA SER A 74 8.83 -13.00 3.05
C SER A 74 8.37 -12.91 1.60
N ASN A 75 9.00 -12.04 0.81
CA ASN A 75 8.73 -11.95 -0.62
C ASN A 75 9.02 -13.27 -1.37
N ARG A 76 9.94 -14.09 -0.85
CA ARG A 76 10.33 -15.36 -1.47
C ARG A 76 9.40 -16.52 -1.12
N LEU A 77 9.02 -16.63 0.15
CA LEU A 77 8.31 -17.80 0.69
C LEU A 77 6.84 -17.53 1.01
N GLY A 78 6.41 -16.27 1.03
CA GLY A 78 5.06 -15.85 1.44
C GLY A 78 4.75 -16.06 2.93
N THR A 79 5.70 -16.61 3.69
CA THR A 79 5.58 -16.86 5.12
C THR A 79 5.66 -15.57 5.91
N ARG A 80 4.94 -15.49 7.02
CA ARG A 80 5.05 -14.37 7.96
C ARG A 80 6.47 -14.29 8.51
N ILE A 81 7.00 -13.07 8.61
CA ILE A 81 8.28 -12.80 9.27
C ILE A 81 7.98 -12.34 10.69
N ASP A 82 8.54 -13.03 11.67
CA ASP A 82 8.36 -12.68 13.08
C ASP A 82 8.98 -11.32 13.39
N MET A 83 8.28 -10.52 14.21
CA MET A 83 8.68 -9.18 14.64
C MET A 83 8.90 -8.16 13.50
N CYS A 84 8.51 -8.48 12.26
CA CYS A 84 8.62 -7.58 11.12
C CYS A 84 7.23 -7.03 10.77
N CYS A 85 7.00 -5.74 11.00
CA CYS A 85 5.72 -5.11 10.72
C CYS A 85 5.86 -3.63 10.34
N ILE A 86 4.84 -3.11 9.66
CA ILE A 86 4.68 -1.67 9.42
C ILE A 86 3.63 -1.16 10.40
N VAL A 87 3.99 -0.14 11.18
CA VAL A 87 3.03 0.59 12.02
C VAL A 87 2.46 1.73 11.19
N LEU A 88 1.13 1.83 11.16
CA LEU A 88 0.44 2.88 10.41
C LEU A 88 -0.82 3.35 11.13
N HIS A 89 -1.33 4.50 10.71
CA HIS A 89 -2.63 5.01 11.12
C HIS A 89 -3.60 4.93 9.94
N VAL A 90 -4.72 4.25 10.12
CA VAL A 90 -5.80 4.16 9.11
C VAL A 90 -6.87 5.19 9.42
N SER A 91 -7.15 6.05 8.44
CA SER A 91 -8.36 6.89 8.44
C SER A 91 -9.22 6.49 7.24
N ILE A 92 -10.48 6.15 7.49
CA ILE A 92 -11.45 5.83 6.45
C ILE A 92 -12.48 6.95 6.43
N SER A 93 -12.68 7.53 5.25
CA SER A 93 -13.66 8.59 5.03
C SER A 93 -14.45 8.30 3.76
N GLU A 94 -15.69 8.73 3.74
CA GLU A 94 -16.46 8.76 2.50
C GLU A 94 -15.83 9.76 1.52
N VAL A 95 -15.93 9.43 0.24
CA VAL A 95 -15.47 10.30 -0.84
C VAL A 95 -16.42 11.49 -0.91
N PRO A 96 -15.93 12.74 -0.78
CA PRO A 96 -16.76 13.92 -0.95
C PRO A 96 -17.51 13.84 -2.30
N LEU A 97 -18.81 14.17 -2.29
CA LEU A 97 -19.66 14.19 -3.49
C LEU A 97 -19.04 15.00 -4.65
N SER A 98 -18.22 16.01 -4.33
CA SER A 98 -17.48 16.83 -5.30
C SER A 98 -16.39 16.08 -6.09
N LEU A 99 -15.89 14.96 -5.57
CA LEU A 99 -14.93 14.08 -6.24
C LEU A 99 -15.61 12.88 -6.91
N GLN A 100 -16.93 12.71 -6.77
CA GLN A 100 -17.69 11.64 -7.42
C GLN A 100 -18.02 11.92 -8.90
N VAL A 101 -17.47 12.99 -9.47
CA VAL A 101 -17.72 13.36 -10.87
C VAL A 101 -16.97 12.41 -11.81
N ALA A 102 -17.77 11.63 -12.58
CA ALA A 102 -17.45 10.93 -13.83
C ALA A 102 -17.59 9.38 -13.87
N ARG A 103 -18.43 8.75 -13.04
CA ARG A 103 -19.10 7.51 -13.50
C ARG A 103 -20.44 7.92 -14.11
N GLY A 104 -20.45 8.03 -15.43
CA GLY A 104 -21.52 8.60 -16.23
C GLY A 104 -22.90 8.05 -15.88
N GLY A 105 -23.86 8.96 -15.78
CA GLY A 105 -25.27 8.62 -15.76
C GLY A 105 -25.63 7.87 -17.05
N SER A 106 -26.02 6.61 -16.91
CA SER A 106 -27.00 6.02 -17.80
C SER A 106 -28.36 6.29 -17.16
N SER A 107 -28.94 7.45 -17.47
CA SER A 107 -30.38 7.60 -17.37
C SER A 107 -30.99 6.63 -18.37
N ARG A 108 -31.50 5.51 -17.87
CA ARG A 108 -32.39 4.61 -18.60
C ARG A 108 -33.44 4.07 -17.65
N SER A 109 -34.49 4.86 -17.46
CA SER A 109 -35.87 4.35 -17.35
C SER A 109 -36.88 5.51 -17.35
N ASP A 110 -36.95 6.26 -18.44
CA ASP A 110 -38.24 6.73 -18.96
C ASP A 110 -38.73 5.63 -19.92
N LEU A 111 -39.27 4.54 -19.37
CA LEU A 111 -40.17 3.62 -20.07
C LEU A 111 -40.76 2.61 -19.08
N ALA A 112 -41.91 2.94 -18.49
CA ALA A 112 -42.92 1.96 -18.07
C ALA A 112 -44.24 2.67 -17.77
N ALA A 113 -45.16 2.54 -18.74
CA ALA A 113 -46.63 2.56 -18.67
C ALA A 113 -47.33 3.75 -17.97
#